data_AF-A0A4Q3UW54-F1
#
_entry.id   AF-A0A4Q3UW54-F1
#
_cell.length_a   1.000
_cell.length_b   1.000
_cell.length_c   1.000
_cell.angle_alpha   90.00
_cell.angle_beta   90.00
_cell.angle_gamma   90.00
#
_symmetry.space_group_name_H-M   'P 1'
#
loop_
_entity.id
_entity.type
_entity.pdbx_description
1 polymer ?
#
loop_
_entity_poly.entity_id
_entity_poly.type
_entity_poly.pdbx_seq_one_letter_code
_entity_poly.pdbx_strand_id
1 'polypeptide(L)' 'MCGIAGIVHLDNLPIPDMARRLGVMSRLIIHRGPDDYGIWISPEQAVGFAHRRLSIFDLSPAGRQPMLGEDGAV' A
#
# COMPACT_ATOMS: atom_id res chain seq x y z
N MET A 1 -0.14 -13.67 -7.92
CA MET A 1 0.36 -13.57 -6.52
C MET A 1 0.49 -12.10 -6.21
N CYS A 2 -0.10 -11.59 -5.13
CA CYS A 2 -0.09 -10.16 -4.77
C CYS A 2 1.31 -9.49 -4.82
N GLY A 3 1.29 -8.16 -4.92
CA GLY A 3 2.48 -7.30 -4.92
C GLY A 3 2.46 -6.32 -3.76
N ILE A 4 3.63 -6.04 -3.20
CA ILE A 4 3.81 -5.10 -2.09
C ILE A 4 4.97 -4.16 -2.44
N ALA A 5 4.86 -2.90 -2.05
CA ALA A 5 5.91 -1.90 -2.11
C ALA A 5 5.81 -0.95 -0.91
N GLY A 6 6.92 -0.35 -0.50
CA GLY A 6 6.91 0.66 0.56
C GLY A 6 8.16 1.53 0.56
N ILE A 7 8.06 2.65 1.25
CA ILE A 7 9.15 3.62 1.44
C ILE A 7 9.17 3.98 2.92
N VAL A 8 10.36 4.02 3.52
CA VAL A 8 10.57 4.46 4.91
C VAL A 8 11.72 5.46 4.95
N HIS A 9 11.53 6.55 5.68
CA HIS A 9 12.60 7.45 6.08
C HIS A 9 13.07 7.03 7.48
N LEU A 10 14.31 6.57 7.60
CA LEU A 10 14.81 6.00 8.86
C LEU A 10 14.92 7.05 9.98
N ASP A 11 15.16 8.32 9.64
CA ASP A 11 15.16 9.43 10.61
C ASP A 11 13.76 10.01 10.90
N ASN A 12 12.69 9.31 10.49
CA ASN A 12 11.30 9.75 10.64
C ASN A 12 11.00 11.14 10.03
N LEU A 13 11.71 11.51 8.96
CA LEU A 13 11.47 12.76 8.24
C LEU A 13 10.44 12.55 7.11
N PRO A 14 9.60 13.56 6.81
CA PRO A 14 8.64 13.48 5.72
C PRO A 14 9.32 13.22 4.36
N ILE A 15 8.76 12.31 3.57
CA ILE A 15 9.22 12.03 2.21
C ILE A 15 8.38 12.84 1.21
N PRO A 16 9.00 13.75 0.43
CA PRO A 16 8.27 14.53 -0.57
C PRO A 16 7.63 13.65 -1.64
N ASP A 17 6.43 14.03 -2.08
CA ASP A 17 5.63 13.32 -3.09
C ASP A 17 5.33 11.86 -2.76
N MET A 18 5.20 11.49 -1.47
CA MET A 18 5.01 10.11 -1.03
C MET A 18 3.93 9.36 -1.84
N ALA A 19 2.74 9.96 -1.99
CA ALA A 19 1.64 9.36 -2.75
C ALA A 19 1.99 9.06 -4.21
N ARG A 20 2.70 9.98 -4.89
CA ARG A 20 3.14 9.80 -6.28
C ARG A 20 4.18 8.68 -6.38
N ARG A 21 5.15 8.65 -5.47
CA ARG A 21 6.21 7.63 -5.44
C ARG A 21 5.62 6.24 -5.21
N LEU A 22 4.75 6.08 -4.22
CA LEU A 22 4.01 4.83 -3.97
C LEU A 22 3.14 4.43 -5.16
N GLY A 23 2.48 5.40 -5.82
CA GLY A 23 1.70 5.16 -7.03
C GLY A 23 2.54 4.59 -8.18
N VAL A 24 3.77 5.09 -8.38
CA VAL A 24 4.71 4.54 -9.38
C VAL A 24 5.13 3.13 -9.00
N MET A 25 5.59 2.91 -7.75
CA MET A 25 6.01 1.59 -7.27
C MET A 25 4.89 0.56 -7.42
N SER A 26 3.67 0.92 -7.04
CA SER A 26 2.47 0.09 -7.20
C SER A 26 2.21 -0.29 -8.66
N ARG A 27 2.32 0.65 -9.61
CA ARG A 27 2.11 0.38 -11.04
C ARG A 27 3.18 -0.55 -11.62
N LEU A 28 4.44 -0.43 -11.21
CA LEU A 28 5.53 -1.28 -11.69
C LEU A 28 5.30 -2.76 -11.38
N ILE A 29 4.55 -3.07 -10.32
CA ILE A 29 4.24 -4.44 -9.89
C ILE A 29 2.78 -4.85 -10.16
N ILE A 30 2.05 -4.15 -11.04
CA ILE A 30 0.62 -4.41 -11.32
C ILE A 30 0.32 -5.85 -11.75
N HIS A 31 1.23 -6.48 -12.51
CA HIS A 31 1.10 -7.85 -12.99
C HIS A 31 0.95 -8.90 -11.88
N ARG A 32 1.35 -8.54 -10.64
CA ARG A 32 1.20 -9.39 -9.45
C ARG A 32 -0.22 -9.38 -8.89
N GLY A 33 -0.90 -8.24 -8.98
CA GLY A 33 -2.27 -8.06 -8.46
C GLY A 33 -3.04 -7.05 -9.29
N PRO A 34 -3.64 -7.50 -10.41
CA PRO A 34 -4.36 -6.62 -11.32
C PRO A 34 -5.76 -6.23 -10.84
N ASP A 35 -6.31 -6.92 -9.84
CA ASP A 35 -7.71 -6.80 -9.46
C ASP A 35 -7.99 -5.59 -8.56
N ASP A 36 -7.04 -5.24 -7.67
CA ASP A 36 -7.19 -4.08 -6.80
C ASP A 36 -5.85 -3.49 -6.36
N TYR A 37 -5.88 -2.27 -5.82
CA TYR A 37 -4.73 -1.62 -5.22
C TYR A 37 -5.11 -0.74 -4.03
N GLY A 38 -4.16 -0.54 -3.12
CA GLY A 38 -4.32 0.39 -2.02
C GLY A 38 -2.99 1.02 -1.65
N ILE A 39 -3.07 2.22 -1.08
CA ILE A 39 -1.94 2.98 -0.58
C ILE A 39 -2.29 3.44 0.83
N TRP A 40 -1.34 3.30 1.74
CA TRP A 40 -1.37 3.90 3.06
C TRP A 40 -0.12 4.76 3.26
N ILE A 41 -0.29 5.89 3.94
CA ILE A 41 0.78 6.82 4.26
C ILE A 41 0.63 7.18 5.74
N SER A 42 1.72 7.10 6.50
CA SER A 42 1.71 7.48 7.90
C SER A 42 1.43 8.98 8.07
N PRO A 43 0.84 9.41 9.20
CA PRO A 43 0.59 10.84 9.46
C PRO A 43 1.83 11.73 9.31
N GLU A 44 3.00 11.23 9.72
CA GLU A 44 4.30 11.90 9.64
C GLU A 44 4.87 11.95 8.21
N GLN A 45 4.24 11.24 7.27
CA GLN A 45 4.69 11.06 5.89
C GLN A 45 6.11 10.46 5.78
N ALA A 46 6.58 9.79 6.83
CA ALA A 46 7.87 9.12 6.87
C ALA A 46 7.78 7.65 6.42
N VAL A 47 6.59 7.05 6.50
CA VAL A 47 6.34 5.66 6.07
C VAL A 47 5.21 5.63 5.07
N GLY A 48 5.39 4.85 4.01
CA GLY A 48 4.41 4.64 2.97
C GLY A 48 4.36 3.19 2.54
N PHE A 49 3.16 2.67 2.30
CA PHE A 49 2.92 1.29 1.92
C PHE A 49 1.92 1.22 0.76
N ALA A 50 2.17 0.33 -0.19
CA ALA A 50 1.32 0.09 -1.33
C ALA A 50 1.12 -1.41 -1.55
N HIS A 51 -0.11 -1.81 -1.86
CA HIS A 51 -0.49 -3.19 -2.12
C HIS A 51 -1.14 -3.33 -3.50
N ARG A 52 -0.86 -4.43 -4.19
CA ARG A 52 -1.50 -4.91 -5.42
C ARG A 52 -2.14 -6.26 -5.15
N ARG A 53 -3.45 -6.35 -5.31
CA ARG A 53 -4.23 -7.54 -4.94
C ARG A 53 -4.55 -8.40 -6.15
N LEU A 54 -4.23 -9.68 -6.06
CA LEU A 54 -4.89 -10.73 -6.84
C LEU A 54 -5.93 -11.36 -5.93
N SER A 55 -7.20 -11.17 -6.25
CA SER A 55 -8.35 -11.56 -5.46
C SER A 55 -8.64 -13.05 -5.69
N ILE A 56 -8.21 -13.89 -4.74
CA ILE A 56 -8.41 -15.35 -4.80
C ILE A 56 -9.42 -15.81 -3.75
N PHE A 57 -9.29 -15.29 -2.53
CA PHE A 57 -10.21 -15.53 -1.43
C PHE A 57 -10.80 -14.20 -0.96
N ASP A 58 -12.10 -14.24 -0.64
CA ASP A 58 -12.92 -13.06 -0.37
C ASP A 58 -12.82 -12.00 -1.49
N LEU A 59 -13.66 -12.14 -2.51
CA LEU A 59 -13.69 -11.22 -3.64
C LEU A 59 -14.40 -9.90 -3.33
N SER A 60 -14.91 -9.75 -2.10
CA SER A 60 -15.62 -8.55 -1.69
C SER A 60 -14.66 -7.40 -1.38
N PRO A 61 -15.17 -6.16 -1.30
CA PRO A 61 -14.39 -5.01 -0.86
C PRO A 61 -13.81 -5.15 0.57
N ALA A 62 -14.35 -6.05 1.40
CA ALA A 62 -13.84 -6.27 2.75
C ALA A 62 -12.43 -6.86 2.76
N GLY A 63 -12.06 -7.62 1.72
CA GLY A 63 -10.72 -8.18 1.56
C GLY A 63 -9.68 -7.20 0.99
N ARG A 64 -10.01 -5.90 0.89
CA ARG A 64 -9.09 -4.86 0.40
C ARG A 64 -7.91 -4.66 1.33
N GLN A 65 -6.80 -4.25 0.73
CA GLN A 65 -5.53 -4.02 1.41
C GLN A 65 -5.02 -2.62 1.05
N PRO A 66 -4.36 -1.89 1.96
CA PRO A 66 -3.95 -2.33 3.30
C PRO A 66 -5.13 -2.49 4.27
N MET A 67 -5.14 -3.56 5.07
CA MET A 67 -6.14 -3.81 6.10
C MET A 67 -5.85 -2.98 7.35
N LEU A 68 -6.91 -2.61 8.05
CA LEU A 68 -6.84 -2.01 9.38
C LEU A 68 -6.83 -3.13 10.43
N GLY A 69 -6.00 -2.99 11.45
CA GLY A 69 -6.07 -3.73 12.69
C GLY A 69 -7.31 -3.37 13.51
N GLU A 70 -7.58 -4.14 14.56
CA GLU A 70 -8.76 -3.94 15.42
C GLU A 70 -8.76 -2.60 16.16
N ASP A 71 -7.58 -2.02 16.38
CA ASP A 71 -7.35 -0.70 16.97
C ASP A 71 -7.42 0.45 15.93
N GLY A 72 -7.67 0.13 14.66
CA GLY A 72 -7.68 1.08 13.56
C GLY A 72 -6.29 1.49 13.08
N ALA A 73 -5.21 0.88 13.60
CA ALA A 73 -3.88 1.02 13.03
C ALA A 73 -3.78 0.27 11.70
N VAL A 74 -2.85 0.67 10.83
CA VAL A 74 -2.42 -0.13 9.67
C VAL A 74 -1.05 -0.72 9.98
#